data_AF-A0A110B432-F1
#
_entry.id   AF-A0A110B432-F1
#
_cell.length_a   1.000
_cell.length_b   1.000
_cell.length_c   1.000
_cell.angle_alpha   90.00
_cell.angle_beta   90.00
_cell.angle_gamma   90.00
#
_symmetry.space_group_name_H-M   'P 1'
#
loop_
_entity.id
_entity.type
_entity.pdbx_description
1 polymer ?
#
loop_
_entity_poly.entity_id
_entity_poly.type
_entity_poly.pdbx_seq_one_letter_code
_entity_poly.pdbx_strand_id
1 'polypeptide(L)'
;MKKYLLSLAIVLAFSVSFASGTDGVHLKGVIEDSTCAASKSQMSPATSRVACVKKCLKNGASAVLVVGDKVYKISNQKTVLKFAGQDVAVDGVVTGDTIEVTKITAEKA
;
A
#
# COMPACT_ATOMS: atom_id res chain seq x y z
N MET A 1 9.08 35.49 -44.68
CA MET A 1 8.60 35.27 -43.30
C MET A 1 9.03 33.88 -42.84
N LYS A 2 10.35 33.68 -42.78
CA LYS A 2 11.03 32.38 -42.82
C LYS A 2 11.79 32.10 -41.51
N LYS A 3 11.32 32.75 -40.43
CA LYS A 3 12.01 32.92 -39.13
C LYS A 3 11.35 32.12 -38.00
N TYR A 4 10.19 31.52 -38.24
CA TYR A 4 9.45 30.71 -37.26
C TYR A 4 9.65 29.20 -37.44
N LEU A 5 10.42 28.79 -38.45
CA LEU A 5 10.76 27.39 -38.73
C LEU A 5 11.98 26.88 -37.93
N LEU A 6 12.56 27.71 -37.05
CA LEU A 6 13.82 27.40 -36.34
C LEU A 6 13.72 27.48 -34.81
N SER A 7 12.51 27.60 -34.25
CA SER A 7 12.31 27.78 -32.80
C SER A 7 11.38 26.75 -32.14
N LEU A 8 10.98 25.69 -32.86
CA LEU A 8 10.16 24.61 -32.31
C LEU A 8 11.00 23.32 -32.17
N ALA A 9 12.20 23.44 -31.60
CA ALA A 9 13.13 22.31 -31.39
C ALA A 9 13.43 22.04 -29.91
N ILE A 10 12.66 22.60 -28.97
CA ILE A 10 13.04 22.61 -27.54
C ILE A 10 11.85 22.38 -26.58
N VAL A 11 10.85 21.58 -26.95
CA VAL A 11 9.79 21.19 -26.00
C VAL A 11 9.40 19.72 -26.16
N LEU A 12 10.39 18.83 -26.13
CA LEU A 12 10.16 17.37 -26.04
C LEU A 12 11.17 16.68 -25.08
N ALA A 13 11.78 17.46 -24.19
CA ALA A 13 12.36 16.92 -22.97
C ALA A 13 11.21 16.63 -21.98
N PHE A 14 11.28 15.50 -21.28
CA PHE A 14 10.26 14.88 -20.42
C PHE A 14 9.29 13.89 -21.09
N SER A 15 9.82 12.95 -21.88
CA SER A 15 9.29 11.59 -21.79
C SER A 15 9.70 11.04 -20.42
N VAL A 16 8.82 11.21 -19.43
CA VAL A 16 8.92 10.55 -18.13
C VAL A 16 8.93 9.05 -18.40
N SER A 17 10.09 8.42 -18.27
CA SER A 17 10.20 6.98 -18.11
C SER A 17 9.53 6.63 -16.79
N PHE A 18 8.22 6.39 -16.81
CA PHE A 18 7.59 5.58 -15.78
C PHE A 18 8.22 4.21 -15.91
N ALA A 19 9.15 3.91 -15.01
CA ALA A 19 9.75 2.60 -14.88
C ALA A 19 8.63 1.59 -14.57
N SER A 20 8.13 0.93 -15.60
CA SER A 20 7.33 -0.30 -15.47
C SER A 20 8.25 -1.38 -14.92
N GLY A 21 8.30 -1.51 -13.60
CA GLY A 21 9.07 -2.53 -12.91
C GLY A 21 8.14 -3.57 -12.31
N THR A 22 8.13 -4.76 -12.92
CA THR A 22 7.59 -6.04 -12.41
C THR A 22 6.08 -6.18 -12.39
N ASP A 23 5.58 -7.39 -12.66
CA ASP A 23 4.19 -7.83 -12.52
C ASP A 23 3.70 -7.85 -11.04
N GLY A 24 4.19 -6.90 -10.25
CA GLY A 24 3.81 -6.66 -8.86
C GLY A 24 3.06 -5.34 -8.75
N VAL A 25 1.99 -5.35 -7.95
CA VAL A 25 1.29 -4.13 -7.55
C VAL A 25 2.02 -3.48 -6.38
N HIS A 26 2.18 -2.16 -6.44
CA HIS A 26 2.61 -1.35 -5.32
C HIS A 26 1.38 -0.75 -4.65
N LEU A 27 1.11 -1.15 -3.41
CA LEU A 27 -0.04 -0.70 -2.63
C LEU A 27 0.44 0.01 -1.37
N LYS A 28 -0.05 1.23 -1.15
CA LYS A 28 0.19 1.98 0.08
C LYS A 28 -1.06 1.96 0.94
N GLY A 29 -0.92 1.50 2.18
CA GLY A 29 -2.06 1.30 3.05
C GLY A 29 -1.66 1.00 4.48
N VAL A 30 -2.65 0.65 5.29
CA VAL A 30 -2.46 0.29 6.70
C VAL A 30 -2.73 -1.18 6.88
N ILE A 31 -1.87 -1.83 7.67
CA ILE A 31 -2.13 -3.21 8.10
C ILE A 31 -3.09 -3.18 9.29
N GLU A 32 -4.32 -3.66 9.08
CA GLU A 32 -5.35 -3.73 10.11
C GLU A 32 -5.75 -5.18 10.39
N ASP A 33 -6.53 -5.38 11.45
CA ASP A 33 -7.23 -6.64 11.64
C ASP A 33 -8.54 -6.65 10.83
N SER A 34 -8.95 -7.83 10.38
CA SER A 34 -10.14 -8.04 9.57
C SER A 34 -11.44 -7.51 10.21
N THR A 35 -11.47 -7.39 11.54
CA THR A 35 -12.64 -6.90 12.29
C THR A 35 -12.74 -5.40 12.17
N CYS A 36 -11.63 -4.69 12.40
CA CYS A 36 -11.56 -3.24 12.24
C CYS A 36 -11.72 -2.83 10.78
N ALA A 37 -11.09 -3.54 9.84
CA ALA A 37 -11.21 -3.24 8.40
C ALA A 37 -12.65 -3.44 7.85
N ALA A 38 -13.44 -4.33 8.46
CA ALA A 38 -14.85 -4.52 8.10
C ALA A 38 -15.76 -3.46 8.75
N SER A 39 -15.39 -2.96 9.92
CA SER A 39 -16.08 -1.84 10.54
C SER A 39 -15.61 -0.56 9.85
N LYS A 40 -16.47 0.13 9.09
CA LYS A 40 -16.17 1.49 8.62
C LYS A 40 -16.02 2.52 9.77
N SER A 41 -15.78 2.06 10.99
CA SER A 41 -15.49 2.85 12.17
C SER A 41 -14.22 3.64 11.94
N GLN A 42 -14.18 4.85 12.48
CA GLN A 42 -12.99 5.69 12.43
C GLN A 42 -11.80 4.91 12.98
N MET A 43 -10.79 4.77 12.12
CA MET A 43 -9.50 4.20 12.47
C MET A 43 -9.02 4.84 13.76
N SER A 44 -8.70 4.03 14.78
CA SER A 44 -8.06 4.56 15.99
C SER A 44 -6.81 5.36 15.59
N PRO A 45 -6.47 6.43 16.33
CA PRO A 45 -5.28 7.22 16.04
C PRO A 45 -4.05 6.31 15.96
N ALA A 46 -3.10 6.62 15.06
CA ALA A 46 -1.97 5.74 14.74
C ALA A 46 -1.22 5.25 16.00
N THR A 47 -1.14 6.10 17.03
CA THR A 47 -0.52 5.83 18.34
C THR A 47 -1.15 4.65 19.10
N SER A 48 -2.47 4.45 18.99
CA SER A 48 -3.19 3.34 19.65
C SER A 48 -3.52 2.18 18.70
N ARG A 49 -3.48 2.41 17.38
CA ARG A 49 -3.78 1.42 16.34
C ARG A 49 -2.85 0.22 16.37
N VAL A 50 -1.54 0.43 16.48
CA VAL A 50 -0.53 -0.65 16.54
C VAL A 50 -0.82 -1.62 17.69
N ALA A 51 -1.11 -1.10 18.88
CA ALA A 51 -1.40 -1.93 20.05
C ALA A 51 -2.73 -2.68 19.91
N CYS A 52 -3.75 -2.01 19.35
CA CYS A 52 -5.06 -2.59 19.11
C CYS A 52 -5.00 -3.75 18.10
N VAL A 53 -4.43 -3.50 16.92
CA VAL A 53 -4.30 -4.53 15.87
C VAL A 53 -3.45 -5.70 16.37
N LYS A 54 -2.31 -5.45 17.04
CA LYS A 54 -1.51 -6.54 17.62
C LYS A 54 -2.29 -7.39 18.63
N LYS A 55 -3.17 -6.79 19.42
CA LYS A 55 -4.04 -7.51 20.36
C LYS A 55 -5.07 -8.35 19.61
N CYS A 56 -5.71 -7.80 18.57
CA CYS A 56 -6.64 -8.53 17.71
C CYS A 56 -5.98 -9.73 17.02
N LEU A 57 -4.79 -9.54 16.44
CA LEU A 57 -4.05 -10.63 15.78
C LEU A 57 -3.62 -11.71 16.78
N LYS A 58 -3.25 -11.35 18.01
CA LYS A 58 -3.00 -12.33 19.09
C LYS A 58 -4.23 -13.11 19.51
N ASN A 59 -5.42 -12.50 19.42
CA ASN A 59 -6.70 -13.14 19.72
C ASN A 59 -7.23 -13.99 18.55
N GLY A 60 -6.48 -14.11 17.44
CA GLY A 60 -6.85 -14.95 16.29
C GLY A 60 -7.49 -14.19 15.12
N ALA A 61 -7.52 -12.85 15.15
CA ALA A 61 -7.94 -12.08 13.98
C ALA A 61 -6.93 -12.22 12.83
N SER A 62 -7.41 -12.09 11.59
CA SER A 62 -6.54 -12.09 10.40
C SER A 62 -6.10 -10.68 10.05
N ALA A 63 -4.83 -10.50 9.66
CA ALA A 63 -4.31 -9.24 9.17
C ALA A 63 -4.74 -9.00 7.71
N VAL A 64 -5.16 -7.77 7.42
CA VAL A 64 -5.57 -7.31 6.11
C VAL A 64 -4.92 -5.98 5.80
N LEU A 65 -4.74 -5.69 4.52
CA LEU A 65 -4.20 -4.43 4.04
C LEU A 65 -5.36 -3.54 3.59
N VAL A 66 -5.55 -2.41 4.27
CA VAL A 66 -6.53 -1.40 3.90
C VAL A 66 -5.85 -0.32 3.06
N VAL A 67 -6.27 -0.19 1.81
CA VAL A 67 -5.76 0.75 0.81
C VAL A 67 -6.90 1.67 0.40
N GLY A 68 -6.99 2.84 1.04
CA GLY A 68 -8.14 3.73 0.90
C GLY A 68 -9.42 3.00 1.30
N ASP A 69 -10.35 2.84 0.35
CA ASP A 69 -11.62 2.14 0.55
C ASP A 69 -11.57 0.63 0.30
N LYS A 70 -10.43 0.10 -0.15
CA LYS A 70 -10.27 -1.33 -0.50
C LYS A 70 -9.57 -2.10 0.62
N VAL A 71 -10.04 -3.32 0.86
CA VAL A 71 -9.44 -4.25 1.83
C VAL A 71 -8.92 -5.47 1.09
N TYR A 72 -7.62 -5.74 1.20
CA TYR A 72 -6.97 -6.92 0.63
C TYR A 72 -6.57 -7.90 1.74
N LYS A 73 -6.88 -9.18 1.56
CA LYS A 73 -6.40 -10.24 2.43
C LYS A 73 -4.91 -10.45 2.21
N ILE A 74 -4.13 -10.57 3.27
CA ILE A 74 -2.70 -10.81 3.14
C ILE A 74 -2.44 -12.32 3.21
N SER A 75 -1.82 -12.92 2.19
CA SER A 75 -1.48 -14.34 2.23
C SER A 75 -0.43 -14.63 3.31
N ASN A 76 0.62 -13.80 3.38
CA ASN A 76 1.71 -13.96 4.35
C ASN A 76 1.45 -13.20 5.65
N GLN A 77 0.60 -13.77 6.50
CA GLN A 77 0.26 -13.18 7.81
C GLN A 77 1.48 -12.93 8.70
N LYS A 78 2.47 -13.82 8.70
CA LYS A 78 3.61 -13.77 9.63
C LYS A 78 4.56 -12.59 9.37
N THR A 79 4.80 -12.24 8.11
CA THR A 79 5.69 -11.12 7.76
C THR A 79 5.07 -9.77 8.13
N VAL A 80 3.75 -9.65 8.03
CA VAL A 80 3.04 -8.40 8.32
C VAL A 80 2.76 -8.16 9.80
N LEU A 81 2.83 -9.19 10.65
CA LEU A 81 2.69 -9.05 12.12
C LEU A 81 3.63 -7.99 12.71
N LYS A 82 4.83 -7.83 12.15
CA LYS A 82 5.82 -6.85 12.61
C LYS A 82 5.39 -5.40 12.33
N PHE A 83 4.59 -5.19 11.29
CA PHE A 83 4.11 -3.90 10.81
C PHE A 83 2.60 -3.71 11.07
N ALA A 84 2.01 -4.57 11.89
CA ALA A 84 0.59 -4.51 12.25
C ALA A 84 0.22 -3.15 12.88
N GLY A 85 -0.79 -2.49 12.31
CA GLY A 85 -1.27 -1.17 12.69
C GLY A 85 -0.40 0.01 12.25
N GLN A 86 0.62 -0.24 11.42
CA GLN A 86 1.46 0.82 10.84
C GLN A 86 1.06 1.08 9.38
N ASP A 87 1.31 2.31 8.93
CA ASP A 87 1.28 2.69 7.52
C ASP A 87 2.47 2.05 6.80
N VAL A 88 2.18 1.33 5.72
CA VAL A 88 3.17 0.59 4.94
C VAL A 88 2.90 0.73 3.45
N ALA A 89 3.99 0.76 2.69
CA ALA A 89 3.97 0.49 1.27
C ALA A 89 4.36 -0.97 1.06
N VAL A 90 3.47 -1.76 0.45
CA VAL A 90 3.72 -3.15 0.10
C VAL A 90 3.85 -3.31 -1.40
N ASP A 91 4.86 -4.06 -1.81
CA ASP A 91 4.96 -4.60 -3.16
C ASP A 91 4.52 -6.06 -3.11
N GLY A 92 3.74 -6.50 -4.09
CA GLY A 92 3.25 -7.86 -4.10
C GLY A 92 2.44 -8.22 -5.33
N VAL A 93 1.91 -9.44 -5.38
CA VAL A 93 1.02 -9.89 -6.44
C VAL A 93 -0.39 -10.00 -5.87
N VAL A 94 -1.38 -9.37 -6.53
CA VAL A 94 -2.78 -9.49 -6.13
C VAL A 94 -3.46 -10.57 -6.97
N THR A 95 -4.05 -11.53 -6.28
CA THR A 95 -4.86 -12.61 -6.84
C THR A 95 -6.26 -12.51 -6.27
N GLY A 96 -7.18 -11.92 -7.04
CA GLY A 96 -8.54 -11.61 -6.59
C GLY A 96 -8.52 -10.61 -5.44
N ASP A 97 -8.97 -11.03 -4.26
CA ASP A 97 -9.00 -10.21 -3.04
C ASP A 97 -7.79 -10.45 -2.10
N THR A 98 -6.80 -11.24 -2.55
CA THR A 98 -5.65 -11.61 -1.73
C THR A 98 -4.36 -11.04 -2.32
N ILE A 99 -3.54 -10.39 -1.50
CA ILE A 99 -2.20 -9.94 -1.84
C ILE A 99 -1.15 -10.87 -1.25
N GLU A 100 -0.26 -11.34 -2.11
CA GLU A 100 1.01 -11.96 -1.72
C GLU A 100 2.08 -10.87 -1.64
N VAL A 101 2.44 -10.50 -0.41
CA VAL A 101 3.41 -9.43 -0.15
C VAL A 101 4.83 -9.97 -0.36
N THR A 102 5.55 -9.40 -1.31
CA THR A 102 6.97 -9.70 -1.58
C THR A 102 7.89 -8.73 -0.88
N LYS A 103 7.48 -7.46 -0.73
CA LYS A 103 8.24 -6.43 -0.03
C LYS A 103 7.34 -5.56 0.83
N ILE A 104 7.85 -5.18 2.00
CA ILE A 104 7.18 -4.24 2.92
C ILE A 104 8.15 -3.11 3.21
N THR A 105 7.68 -1.89 3.03
CA THR A 105 8.37 -0.67 3.41
C THR A 105 7.50 0.05 4.42
N ALA A 106 7.96 0.19 5.65
CA ALA A 106 7.24 0.97 6.65
C ALA A 106 7.30 2.45 6.27
N GLU A 107 6.15 3.05 5.98
CA GLU A 107 6.04 4.50 5.88
C GLU A 107 5.92 5.00 7.31
N LYS A 108 7.06 5.44 7.85
CA LYS A 108 7.12 6.01 9.19
C LYS A 108 6.23 7.26 9.21
N ALA A 109 5.14 7.19 9.97
CA ALA A 109 4.31 8.33 10.33
C ALA A 109 5.11 9.38 11.12
#